data_AF-A0A524DI24-F1
#
_entry.id   AF-A0A524DI24-F1
#
_cell.length_a   1.000
_cell.length_b   1.000
_cell.length_c   1.000
_cell.angle_alpha   90.00
_cell.angle_beta   90.00
_cell.angle_gamma   90.00
#
_symmetry.space_group_name_H-M   'P 1'
#
loop_
_entity.id
_entity.type
_entity.pdbx_description
1 polymer ?
#
loop_
_entity_poly.entity_id
_entity_poly.type
_entity_poly.pdbx_seq_one_letter_code
_entity_poly.pdbx_strand_id
1 'polypeptide(L)'
;MSEQGKQKISKLIKMPAFLGFVIGILAALSQALLISVGGPEAYGFCVACHTRDLINDTINDIAGQEILGLAPIASLAILPVLSILGVFIGGFAAARSNKEFKIKKSPPLTYVLYFLGGILVLCFALLLGG
;
A
#
# COMPACT_ATOMS: atom_id res chain seq x y z
N MET A 1 -24.60 -21.98 14.55
CA MET A 1 -24.41 -20.53 14.33
C MET A 1 -25.58 -20.00 13.51
N SER A 2 -26.40 -19.11 14.07
CA SER A 2 -27.68 -18.69 13.47
C SER A 2 -27.49 -17.89 12.16
N GLU A 3 -28.43 -18.00 11.24
CA GLU A 3 -28.51 -17.26 9.95
C GLU A 3 -28.29 -15.74 10.13
N GLN A 4 -28.86 -15.15 11.19
CA GLN A 4 -28.67 -13.75 11.54
C GLN A 4 -27.23 -13.39 11.94
N GLY A 5 -26.50 -14.32 12.58
CA GLY A 5 -25.09 -14.14 12.92
C GLY A 5 -24.20 -14.07 11.68
N LYS A 6 -24.46 -14.92 10.68
CA LYS A 6 -23.72 -14.91 9.39
C LYS A 6 -23.93 -13.61 8.62
N GLN A 7 -25.15 -13.07 8.59
CA GLN A 7 -25.42 -11.81 7.89
C GLN A 7 -24.75 -10.59 8.55
N LYS A 8 -24.74 -10.50 9.89
CA LYS A 8 -24.05 -9.41 10.59
C LYS A 8 -22.53 -9.44 10.36
N ILE A 9 -21.93 -10.63 10.42
CA ILE A 9 -20.50 -10.82 10.15
C ILE A 9 -20.17 -10.46 8.68
N SER A 10 -21.02 -10.87 7.73
CA SER A 10 -20.86 -10.52 6.31
C SER A 10 -20.89 -9.00 6.07
N LYS A 11 -21.78 -8.27 6.73
CA LYS A 11 -21.83 -6.80 6.65
C LYS A 11 -20.59 -6.15 7.24
N LEU A 12 -20.11 -6.66 8.39
CA LEU A 12 -18.94 -6.11 9.07
C LEU A 12 -17.66 -6.26 8.24
N ILE A 13 -17.45 -7.42 7.63
CA ILE A 13 -16.26 -7.70 6.79
C ILE A 13 -16.20 -6.81 5.54
N LYS A 14 -17.37 -6.38 5.04
CA LYS A 14 -17.46 -5.48 3.87
C LYS A 14 -17.23 -4.01 4.20
N MET A 15 -17.10 -3.64 5.47
CA MET A 15 -16.81 -2.26 5.85
C MET A 15 -15.33 -1.93 5.62
N PRO A 16 -15.00 -0.83 4.92
CA PRO A 16 -13.61 -0.46 4.65
C PRO A 16 -12.83 -0.18 5.95
N ALA A 17 -13.51 0.33 6.98
CA ALA A 17 -12.91 0.53 8.30
C ALA A 17 -12.47 -0.78 8.97
N PHE A 18 -13.23 -1.87 8.78
CA PHE A 18 -12.86 -3.18 9.32
C PHE A 18 -11.62 -3.73 8.61
N LEU A 19 -11.56 -3.60 7.28
CA LEU A 19 -10.37 -3.98 6.51
C LEU A 19 -9.14 -3.17 6.95
N GLY A 20 -9.29 -1.85 7.10
CA GLY A 20 -8.22 -0.97 7.58
C GLY A 20 -7.73 -1.35 8.98
N PHE A 21 -8.64 -1.70 9.90
CA PHE A 21 -8.31 -2.18 11.23
C PHE A 21 -7.51 -3.50 11.19
N VAL A 22 -7.96 -4.46 10.37
CA VAL A 22 -7.26 -5.75 10.20
C VAL A 22 -5.85 -5.55 9.62
N ILE A 23 -5.72 -4.71 8.58
CA ILE A 23 -4.41 -4.36 7.99
C ILE A 23 -3.52 -3.67 9.02
N GLY A 24 -4.06 -2.75 9.82
CA GLY A 24 -3.31 -2.06 10.88
C GLY A 24 -2.76 -3.02 11.94
N ILE A 25 -3.58 -3.97 12.40
CA ILE A 25 -3.13 -5.02 13.34
C ILE A 25 -2.06 -5.90 12.69
N LEU A 26 -2.28 -6.36 11.47
CA LEU A 26 -1.32 -7.19 10.75
C LEU A 26 0.01 -6.47 10.55
N ALA A 27 -0.01 -5.20 10.15
CA ALA A 27 1.18 -4.38 9.98
C ALA A 27 1.93 -4.19 11.31
N ALA A 28 1.21 -3.90 12.41
CA ALA A 28 1.81 -3.79 13.73
C ALA A 28 2.44 -5.11 14.21
N LEU A 29 1.80 -6.26 13.95
CA LEU A 29 2.35 -7.57 14.27
C LEU A 29 3.58 -7.91 13.42
N SER A 30 3.53 -7.64 12.11
CA SER A 30 4.69 -7.79 11.23
C SER A 30 5.86 -6.94 11.69
N GLN A 31 5.60 -5.68 12.09
CA GLN A 31 6.61 -4.80 12.63
C GLN A 31 7.17 -5.31 13.97
N ALA A 32 6.31 -5.83 14.87
CA ALA A 32 6.74 -6.43 16.13
C ALA A 32 7.64 -7.67 15.94
N LEU A 33 7.37 -8.48 14.93
CA LEU A 33 8.19 -9.65 14.59
C LEU A 33 9.49 -9.29 13.87
N LEU A 34 9.50 -8.19 13.11
CA LEU A 34 10.67 -7.70 12.35
C LEU A 34 11.54 -6.71 13.14
N ILE A 35 11.12 -6.29 14.34
CA ILE A 35 11.85 -5.37 15.25
C ILE A 35 13.25 -5.88 15.63
N SER A 36 13.56 -7.17 15.45
CA SER A 36 14.91 -7.70 15.60
C SER A 36 15.93 -7.17 14.57
N VAL A 37 15.53 -6.33 13.61
CA VAL A 37 16.37 -5.81 12.52
C VAL A 37 16.71 -4.30 12.65
N GLY A 38 16.39 -3.64 13.77
CA GLY A 38 17.04 -2.37 14.16
C GLY A 38 16.73 -1.13 13.30
N GLY A 39 15.49 -0.98 12.80
CA GLY A 39 15.02 0.23 12.10
C GLY A 39 14.06 1.09 12.94
N PRO A 40 13.84 2.37 12.61
CA PRO A 40 13.00 3.30 13.38
C PRO A 40 11.56 2.79 13.54
N GLU A 41 11.02 3.00 14.74
CA GLU A 41 9.85 2.30 15.31
C GLU A 41 8.46 2.69 14.77
N ALA A 42 8.38 3.32 13.58
CA ALA A 42 7.11 3.82 13.03
C ALA A 42 6.99 3.74 11.49
N TYR A 43 7.61 2.74 10.84
CA TYR A 43 7.35 2.50 9.42
C TYR A 43 6.09 1.62 9.24
N GLY A 44 4.94 2.19 9.57
CA GLY A 44 3.65 1.54 9.40
C GLY A 44 3.32 1.26 7.93
N PHE A 45 2.17 0.63 7.67
CA PHE A 45 1.67 0.43 6.30
C PHE A 45 1.13 1.75 5.73
N CYS A 46 2.01 2.58 5.16
CA CYS A 46 1.64 3.76 4.38
C CYS A 46 1.86 3.48 2.90
N VAL A 47 0.76 3.39 2.14
CA VAL A 47 0.83 3.11 0.69
C VAL A 47 1.66 4.18 -0.04
N ALA A 48 1.61 5.45 0.39
CA ALA A 48 2.37 6.53 -0.24
C ALA A 48 3.89 6.38 -0.03
N CYS A 49 4.33 6.17 1.22
CA CYS A 49 5.75 6.01 1.54
C CYS A 49 6.34 4.73 0.94
N HIS A 50 5.61 3.60 1.01
CA HIS A 50 6.08 2.34 0.44
C HIS A 50 6.08 2.36 -1.10
N THR A 51 5.17 3.10 -1.74
CA THR A 51 5.20 3.28 -3.20
C THR A 51 6.38 4.14 -3.65
N ARG A 52 6.68 5.23 -2.91
CA ARG A 52 7.87 6.05 -3.16
C ARG A 52 9.13 5.21 -3.07
N ASP A 53 9.26 4.42 -2.01
CA ASP A 53 10.44 3.59 -1.79
C ASP A 53 10.58 2.52 -2.87
N LEU A 54 9.48 1.88 -3.30
CA LEU A 54 9.48 0.97 -4.45
C LEU A 54 9.96 1.65 -5.74
N ILE A 55 9.49 2.87 -6.03
CA ILE A 55 9.90 3.60 -7.25
C ILE A 55 11.38 3.99 -7.16
N ASN A 56 11.82 4.51 -6.01
CA ASN A 56 13.22 4.89 -5.80
C ASN A 56 14.15 3.68 -5.93
N ASP A 57 13.78 2.55 -5.33
CA ASP A 57 14.51 1.28 -5.41
C ASP A 57 14.61 0.80 -6.86
N THR A 58 13.48 0.77 -7.57
CA THR A 58 13.42 0.38 -8.99
C THR A 58 14.31 1.28 -9.86
N ILE A 59 14.31 2.59 -9.61
CA ILE A 59 15.16 3.51 -10.37
C ILE A 59 16.64 3.29 -10.03
N ASN A 60 16.99 3.08 -8.76
CA ASN A 60 18.37 2.80 -8.35
C ASN A 60 18.88 1.49 -8.96
N ASP A 61 18.06 0.43 -8.98
CA ASP A 61 18.37 -0.85 -9.62
C ASP A 61 18.62 -0.68 -11.13
N ILE A 62 17.78 0.12 -11.82
CA ILE A 62 17.94 0.38 -13.25
C ILE A 62 19.17 1.27 -13.53
N ALA A 63 19.42 2.26 -12.68
CA ALA A 63 20.53 3.20 -12.83
C ALA A 63 21.87 2.61 -12.40
N GLY A 64 21.88 1.49 -11.67
CA GLY A 64 23.08 0.87 -11.12
C GLY A 64 23.82 1.73 -10.09
N GLN A 65 23.15 2.76 -9.57
CA GLN A 65 23.70 3.78 -8.67
C GLN A 65 22.63 4.13 -7.63
N GLU A 66 23.01 4.24 -6.35
CA GLU A 66 22.13 4.68 -5.26
C GLU A 66 21.94 6.21 -5.28
N ILE A 67 21.27 6.73 -6.31
CA ILE A 67 21.08 8.17 -6.52
C ILE A 67 19.91 8.70 -5.68
N LEU A 68 18.89 7.87 -5.46
CA LEU A 68 17.68 8.23 -4.73
C LEU A 68 17.72 7.65 -3.30
N GLY A 69 17.37 8.47 -2.32
CA GLY A 69 17.33 8.03 -0.92
C GLY A 69 16.21 7.02 -0.66
N LEU A 70 16.56 5.92 0.01
CA LEU A 70 15.63 4.94 0.58
C LEU A 70 15.51 5.13 2.09
N ALA A 71 14.36 4.75 2.66
CA ALA A 71 14.25 4.61 4.10
C ALA A 71 15.19 3.46 4.60
N PRO A 72 15.72 3.52 5.84
CA PRO A 72 16.60 2.47 6.38
C PRO A 72 15.98 1.06 6.44
N ILE A 73 14.66 0.97 6.42
CA ILE A 73 13.91 -0.30 6.39
C ILE A 73 13.67 -0.74 4.94
N ALA A 74 13.65 0.21 4.01
CA ALA A 74 13.49 -0.04 2.59
C ALA A 74 14.78 -0.52 1.92
N SER A 75 15.96 -0.21 2.48
CA SER A 75 17.23 -0.79 2.05
C SER A 75 17.30 -2.32 2.27
N LEU A 76 16.43 -2.89 3.12
CA LEU A 76 16.06 -4.30 3.01
C LEU A 76 15.05 -4.42 1.85
N ALA A 77 15.54 -4.36 0.61
CA ALA A 77 14.78 -4.28 -0.65
C ALA A 77 13.59 -5.28 -0.76
N ILE A 78 13.57 -6.33 0.06
CA ILE A 78 12.53 -7.35 0.09
C ILE A 78 11.19 -6.84 0.67
N LEU A 79 11.20 -5.92 1.64
CA LEU A 79 10.01 -5.64 2.45
C LEU A 79 9.02 -4.61 1.85
N PRO A 80 9.44 -3.41 1.41
CA PRO A 80 8.50 -2.40 0.89
C PRO A 80 7.94 -2.82 -0.47
N VAL A 81 8.80 -3.36 -1.33
CA VAL A 81 8.44 -3.88 -2.66
C VAL A 81 7.33 -4.91 -2.53
N LEU A 82 7.45 -5.84 -1.57
CA LEU A 82 6.47 -6.91 -1.39
C LEU A 82 5.12 -6.40 -0.88
N SER A 83 5.09 -5.32 -0.08
CA SER A 83 3.83 -4.77 0.44
C SER A 83 2.97 -4.15 -0.65
N ILE A 84 3.55 -3.30 -1.51
CA ILE A 84 2.83 -2.64 -2.60
C ILE A 84 2.45 -3.65 -3.68
N LEU A 85 3.35 -4.56 -4.04
CA LEU A 85 3.02 -5.65 -4.96
C LEU A 85 1.89 -6.53 -4.42
N GLY A 86 1.90 -6.83 -3.11
CA GLY A 86 0.82 -7.56 -2.44
C GLY A 86 -0.52 -6.86 -2.54
N VAL A 87 -0.56 -5.53 -2.40
CA VAL A 87 -1.77 -4.72 -2.57
C VAL A 87 -2.28 -4.78 -4.02
N PHE A 88 -1.39 -4.63 -5.01
CA PHE A 88 -1.77 -4.72 -6.42
C PHE A 88 -2.29 -6.11 -6.79
N ILE A 89 -1.59 -7.17 -6.39
CA ILE A 89 -1.99 -8.56 -6.66
C ILE A 89 -3.30 -8.89 -5.94
N GLY A 90 -3.43 -8.53 -4.67
CA GLY A 90 -4.64 -8.77 -3.88
C GLY A 90 -5.85 -8.02 -4.42
N GLY A 91 -5.68 -6.73 -4.76
CA GLY A 91 -6.73 -5.92 -5.39
C GLY A 91 -7.15 -6.47 -6.74
N PHE A 92 -6.19 -6.89 -7.57
CA PHE A 92 -6.48 -7.51 -8.86
C PHE A 92 -7.22 -8.85 -8.71
N ALA A 93 -6.74 -9.73 -7.82
CA ALA A 93 -7.37 -11.02 -7.53
C ALA A 93 -8.81 -10.83 -6.99
N ALA A 94 -9.01 -9.87 -6.08
CA ALA A 94 -10.32 -9.54 -5.54
C ALA A 94 -11.27 -8.99 -6.64
N ALA A 95 -10.79 -8.07 -7.48
CA ALA A 95 -11.58 -7.52 -8.59
C ALA A 95 -11.95 -8.61 -9.62
N ARG A 96 -11.05 -9.57 -9.87
CA ARG A 96 -11.31 -10.71 -10.75
C ARG A 96 -12.30 -11.69 -10.15
N SER A 97 -12.14 -12.05 -8.87
CA SER A 97 -13.03 -12.98 -8.15
C SER A 97 -14.46 -12.45 -8.06
N ASN A 98 -14.63 -11.14 -7.83
CA ASN A 98 -15.94 -10.49 -7.78
C ASN A 98 -16.49 -10.09 -9.16
N LYS A 99 -15.76 -10.35 -10.26
CA LYS A 99 -16.13 -9.97 -11.65
C LYS A 99 -16.33 -8.46 -11.85
N GLU A 100 -15.67 -7.64 -11.03
CA GLU A 100 -15.75 -6.17 -11.09
C GLU A 100 -14.62 -5.53 -11.90
N PHE A 101 -13.66 -6.33 -12.37
CA PHE A 101 -12.56 -5.84 -13.19
C PHE A 101 -13.06 -5.31 -14.56
N LYS A 102 -13.00 -4.00 -14.76
CA LYS A 102 -13.34 -3.32 -16.02
C LYS A 102 -12.27 -2.30 -16.37
N ILE A 103 -11.75 -2.37 -17.60
CA ILE A 103 -10.82 -1.38 -18.13
C ILE A 103 -11.62 -0.14 -18.56
N LYS A 104 -11.44 0.97 -17.85
CA LYS A 104 -12.12 2.23 -18.14
C LYS A 104 -11.18 3.17 -18.90
N LYS A 105 -11.61 3.67 -20.05
CA LYS A 105 -10.91 4.74 -20.79
C LYS A 105 -11.42 6.09 -20.30
N SER A 106 -10.51 7.03 -20.09
CA SER A 106 -10.86 8.39 -19.64
C SER A 106 -10.40 9.44 -20.68
N PRO A 107 -10.95 10.66 -20.67
CA PRO A 107 -10.44 11.76 -21.48
C PRO A 107 -8.98 12.12 -21.13
N PRO A 108 -8.19 12.68 -22.07
CA PRO A 108 -6.79 13.07 -21.84
C PRO A 108 -6.63 14.03 -20.64
N LEU A 109 -7.56 14.98 -20.48
CA LEU A 109 -7.57 15.93 -19.36
C LEU A 109 -7.64 15.24 -17.99
N THR A 110 -8.38 14.14 -17.90
CA THR A 110 -8.55 13.40 -16.65
C THR A 110 -7.25 12.69 -16.23
N TYR A 111 -6.44 12.23 -17.19
CA TYR A 111 -5.11 11.66 -16.88
C TYR A 111 -4.19 12.72 -16.28
N VAL A 112 -4.18 13.94 -16.83
CA VAL A 112 -3.38 15.04 -16.28
C VAL A 112 -3.84 15.39 -14.85
N LEU A 113 -5.15 15.43 -14.62
CA LEU A 113 -5.70 15.67 -13.28
C LEU A 113 -5.33 14.57 -12.29
N TYR A 114 -5.38 13.29 -12.70
CA TYR A 114 -4.95 12.19 -11.83
C TYR A 114 -3.45 12.24 -11.54
N PHE A 115 -2.63 12.61 -12.52
CA PHE A 115 -1.18 12.76 -12.33
C PHE A 115 -0.85 13.88 -11.35
N LEU A 116 -1.42 15.08 -11.56
CA LEU A 116 -1.24 16.22 -10.66
C LEU A 116 -1.82 15.95 -9.27
N GLY A 117 -2.99 15.30 -9.20
CA GLY A 117 -3.58 14.86 -7.94
C GLY A 117 -2.68 13.88 -7.18
N GLY A 118 -2.05 12.94 -7.89
CA GLY A 118 -1.07 12.02 -7.33
C GLY A 118 0.14 12.74 -6.74
N ILE A 119 0.75 13.67 -7.49
CA ILE A 119 1.86 14.50 -6.99
C ILE A 119 1.46 15.23 -5.71
N LEU A 120 0.28 15.87 -5.73
CA LEU A 120 -0.21 16.63 -4.60
C LEU A 120 -0.43 15.76 -3.35
N VAL A 121 -1.02 14.57 -3.54
CA VAL A 121 -1.22 13.59 -2.47
C VAL A 121 0.13 13.13 -1.90
N LEU A 122 1.14 12.85 -2.75
CA LEU A 122 2.47 12.48 -2.29
C LEU A 122 3.13 13.62 -1.49
N CYS A 123 3.03 14.85 -1.95
CA CYS A 123 3.57 16.02 -1.24
C CYS A 123 2.91 16.20 0.13
N PHE A 124 1.58 16.09 0.21
CA PHE A 124 0.87 16.21 1.49
C PHE A 124 1.14 15.03 2.43
N ALA A 125 1.19 13.80 1.92
CA ALA A 125 1.54 12.63 2.72
C ALA A 125 2.94 12.78 3.34
N LEU A 126 3.91 13.30 2.58
CA LEU A 126 5.25 13.59 3.11
C LEU A 126 5.25 14.71 4.15
N LEU A 127 4.45 15.77 3.96
CA LEU A 127 4.33 16.88 4.92
C LEU A 127 3.64 16.45 6.22
N LEU A 128 2.67 15.54 6.14
CA LEU A 128 1.90 15.06 7.29
C LEU A 128 2.51 13.81 7.95
N GLY A 129 3.56 13.24 7.37
CA GLY A 129 4.25 12.06 7.90
C GLY A 129 3.50 10.75 7.69
N GLY A 130 2.55 10.69 6.74
CA GLY A 130 1.73 9.51 6.45
C GLY A 130 0.46 9.82 5.68
#